data_AF-A0AAE1K4F2-F1
#
_entry.id   AF-A0AAE1K4F2-F1
#
_cell.length_a   1.000
_cell.length_b   1.000
_cell.length_c   1.000
_cell.angle_alpha   90.00
_cell.angle_beta   90.00
_cell.angle_gamma   90.00
#
_symmetry.space_group_name_H-M   'P 1'
#
loop_
_entity.id
_entity.type
_entity.pdbx_description
1 polymer ?
#
loop_
_entity_poly.entity_id
_entity_poly.type
_entity_poly.pdbx_seq_one_letter_code
_entity_poly.pdbx_strand_id
1 'polypeptide(L)'
;MMSLFTTVPASSVLGSSWADWRRIFAQTKPNGSVEYLICLPAHGAIIGGWFGAWPMPLDWERPWQEWPISVSYGAITGYLVAMVLSLGFALAHNRSYLPKRD
;
A
#
# COMPACT_ATOMS: atom_id res chain seq x y z
N MET A 1 -6.74 -11.01 9.68
CA MET A 1 -5.29 -11.19 9.40
C MET A 1 -4.80 -10.23 8.33
N MET A 2 -5.38 -10.14 7.13
CA MET A 2 -4.90 -9.21 6.07
C MET A 2 -5.06 -7.72 6.41
N SER A 3 -6.10 -7.34 7.15
CA SER A 3 -6.31 -5.95 7.58
C SER A 3 -5.24 -5.42 8.54
N LEU A 4 -4.54 -6.30 9.27
CA LEU A 4 -3.50 -5.88 10.23
C LEU A 4 -2.28 -5.26 9.53
N PHE A 5 -1.93 -5.74 8.32
CA PHE A 5 -0.77 -5.22 7.59
C PHE A 5 -0.94 -3.77 7.13
N THR A 6 -2.18 -3.30 6.99
CA THR A 6 -2.46 -1.93 6.54
C THR A 6 -2.84 -1.01 7.70
N THR A 7 -3.57 -1.50 8.70
CA THR A 7 -4.07 -0.66 9.80
C THR A 7 -3.06 -0.40 10.90
N VAL A 8 -2.17 -1.35 11.20
CA VAL A 8 -1.16 -1.19 12.27
C VAL A 8 -0.14 -0.10 11.97
N PRO A 9 0.54 -0.08 10.80
CA PRO A 9 1.44 1.02 10.48
C PRO A 9 0.69 2.35 10.34
N ALA A 10 -0.51 2.37 9.77
CA ALA A 10 -1.32 3.59 9.64
C ALA A 10 -1.74 4.17 11.00
N SER A 11 -2.20 3.34 11.93
CA SER A 11 -2.63 3.77 13.26
C SER A 11 -1.47 4.21 14.15
N SER A 12 -0.31 3.55 14.05
CA SER A 12 0.88 3.90 14.81
C SER A 12 1.46 5.27 14.44
N VAL A 13 1.24 5.74 13.21
CA VAL A 13 1.82 7.00 12.73
C VAL A 13 0.80 8.15 12.68
N LEU A 14 -0.46 7.90 12.31
CA LEU A 14 -1.48 8.94 12.21
C LEU A 14 -2.19 9.23 13.54
N GLY A 15 -2.06 8.33 14.53
CA GLY A 15 -2.76 8.44 15.80
C GLY A 15 -4.29 8.44 15.62
N SER A 16 -5.01 9.07 16.57
CA SER A 16 -6.48 9.09 16.63
C SER A 16 -7.14 10.29 15.94
N SER A 17 -6.41 11.01 15.07
CA SER A 17 -6.91 12.22 14.39
C SER A 17 -7.81 11.86 13.19
N TRP A 18 -9.14 11.88 13.36
CA TRP A 18 -10.08 11.60 12.26
C TRP A 18 -9.89 12.49 11.03
N ALA A 19 -9.45 13.74 11.22
CA ALA A 19 -9.20 14.68 10.13
C ALA A 19 -8.05 14.21 9.22
N ASP A 20 -6.97 13.66 9.79
CA ASP A 20 -5.82 13.17 9.03
C ASP A 20 -6.13 11.86 8.29
N TRP A 21 -6.89 10.96 8.92
CA TRP A 21 -7.39 9.75 8.27
C TRP A 21 -8.21 10.08 7.02
N ARG A 22 -9.14 11.04 7.12
CA ARG A 22 -9.98 11.46 5.99
C ARG A 22 -9.16 12.15 4.89
N ARG A 23 -8.17 12.97 5.24
CA ARG A 23 -7.29 13.64 4.26
C ARG A 23 -6.44 12.64 3.48
N ILE A 24 -5.88 11.64 4.16
CA ILE A 24 -4.91 10.72 3.57
C ILE A 24 -5.59 9.63 2.75
N PHE A 25 -6.66 9.02 3.27
CA PHE A 25 -7.35 7.92 2.61
C PHE A 25 -8.50 8.34 1.71
N ALA A 26 -9.23 9.43 2.02
CA ALA A 26 -10.38 9.86 1.22
C ALA A 26 -10.07 11.02 0.25
N GLN A 27 -9.09 11.88 0.57
CA GLN A 27 -8.71 13.01 -0.30
C GLN A 27 -7.39 12.78 -1.04
N THR A 28 -6.65 11.72 -0.72
CA THR A 28 -5.39 11.33 -1.39
C THR A 28 -4.41 12.51 -1.51
N LYS A 29 -4.32 13.33 -0.46
CA LYS A 29 -3.38 14.48 -0.37
C LYS A 29 -2.36 14.25 0.75
N PRO A 30 -1.30 13.45 0.50
CA PRO A 30 -0.23 13.27 1.47
C PRO A 30 0.69 14.50 1.45
N ASN A 31 0.87 15.14 2.60
CA ASN A 31 1.68 16.35 2.77
C ASN A 31 3.15 16.03 3.12
N GLY A 32 3.48 14.80 3.50
CA GLY A 32 4.83 14.42 3.93
C GLY A 32 5.26 13.03 3.45
N SER A 33 6.57 12.79 3.36
CA SER A 33 7.16 11.52 2.89
C SER A 33 6.69 10.30 3.70
N VAL A 34 6.41 10.47 5.00
CA VAL A 34 5.89 9.41 5.87
C VAL A 34 4.43 9.05 5.53
N GLU A 35 3.62 10.02 5.13
CA GLU A 35 2.23 9.74 4.72
C GLU A 35 2.18 8.94 3.41
N TYR A 36 3.12 9.21 2.48
CA TYR A 36 3.31 8.39 1.28
C TYR A 36 3.76 6.96 1.63
N LEU A 37 4.62 6.77 2.64
CA LEU A 37 5.06 5.45 3.14
C LEU A 37 3.93 4.56 3.64
N ILE A 38 2.82 5.15 4.09
CA ILE A 38 1.68 4.40 4.61
C ILE A 38 0.57 4.26 3.56
N CYS A 39 0.31 5.32 2.81
CA CYS A 39 -0.79 5.38 1.86
C CYS A 39 -0.53 4.49 0.63
N LEU A 40 0.70 4.49 0.10
CA LEU A 40 1.04 3.71 -1.09
C LEU A 40 0.89 2.20 -0.88
N PRO A 41 1.41 1.58 0.20
CA PRO A 41 1.22 0.15 0.46
C PRO A 41 -0.25 -0.25 0.62
N ALA A 42 -1.07 0.59 1.27
CA ALA A 42 -2.49 0.32 1.43
C ALA A 42 -3.23 0.29 0.07
N HIS A 43 -2.96 1.26 -0.81
CA HIS A 43 -3.50 1.27 -2.16
C HIS A 43 -2.95 0.12 -3.00
N GLY A 44 -1.66 -0.19 -2.87
CA GLY A 44 -1.01 -1.33 -3.52
C GLY A 44 -1.68 -2.66 -3.16
N ALA A 45 -2.04 -2.86 -1.90
CA ALA A 45 -2.76 -4.06 -1.46
C ALA A 45 -4.15 -4.19 -2.08
N ILE A 46 -4.90 -3.08 -2.18
CA ILE A 46 -6.25 -3.06 -2.79
C ILE A 46 -6.16 -3.36 -4.29
N ILE A 47 -5.25 -2.67 -4.99
CA ILE A 47 -5.02 -2.87 -6.43
C ILE A 47 -4.54 -4.30 -6.69
N GLY A 48 -3.58 -4.78 -5.91
CA GLY A 48 -3.05 -6.13 -5.99
C GLY A 48 -4.11 -7.20 -5.72
N GLY A 49 -4.96 -7.01 -4.72
CA GLY A 49 -6.09 -7.90 -4.44
C GLY A 49 -7.13 -7.91 -5.57
N TRP A 50 -7.39 -6.75 -6.17
CA TRP A 50 -8.28 -6.65 -7.34
C TRP A 50 -7.74 -7.42 -8.55
N PHE A 51 -6.45 -7.28 -8.86
CA PHE A 51 -5.81 -8.10 -9.90
C PHE A 51 -5.75 -9.58 -9.54
N GLY A 52 -5.53 -9.91 -8.26
CA GLY A 52 -5.58 -11.28 -7.75
C GLY A 52 -6.98 -11.92 -7.85
N ALA A 53 -8.03 -11.14 -8.09
CA ALA A 53 -9.38 -11.65 -8.33
C ALA A 53 -9.65 -12.01 -9.79
N TRP A 54 -8.90 -11.48 -10.75
CA TRP A 54 -9.07 -11.76 -12.18
C TRP A 54 -8.87 -13.22 -12.61
N PRO A 55 -7.99 -14.01 -11.99
CA PRO A 55 -7.87 -15.41 -12.36
C PRO A 55 -9.16 -16.17 -12.07
N MET A 56 -9.90 -15.84 -11.00
CA MET A 56 -11.02 -16.65 -10.49
C MET A 56 -12.09 -16.99 -11.55
N PRO A 57 -12.61 -16.07 -12.37
CA PRO A 57 -13.61 -16.38 -13.39
C PRO A 57 -13.11 -17.26 -14.54
N LEU A 58 -11.79 -17.37 -14.75
CA LEU A 58 -11.21 -18.21 -15.79
C LEU A 58 -11.20 -19.71 -15.40
N ASP A 59 -11.49 -20.01 -14.13
CA ASP A 59 -11.53 -21.33 -13.49
C ASP A 59 -10.62 -22.38 -14.13
N TRP A 60 -9.31 -22.28 -13.89
CA TRP A 60 -8.33 -23.24 -14.41
C TRP A 60 -8.30 -24.53 -13.57
N GLU A 61 -9.26 -24.71 -12.65
CA GLU A 61 -9.39 -25.87 -11.75
C GLU A 61 -8.11 -26.11 -10.93
N ARG A 62 -7.44 -25.03 -10.53
CA ARG A 62 -6.19 -25.09 -9.77
C ARG A 62 -6.40 -24.66 -8.31
N PRO A 63 -5.76 -25.33 -7.34
CA PRO A 63 -5.93 -25.01 -5.92
C PRO A 63 -5.42 -23.62 -5.55
N TRP A 64 -4.51 -23.02 -6.33
CA TRP A 64 -4.05 -21.64 -6.08
C TRP A 64 -5.09 -20.57 -6.48
N GLN A 65 -6.12 -20.95 -7.24
CA GLN A 65 -7.16 -20.07 -7.74
C GLN A 65 -8.38 -19.99 -6.81
N GLU A 66 -8.48 -20.89 -5.83
CA GLU A 66 -9.56 -20.88 -4.86
C GLU A 66 -9.62 -19.56 -4.09
N TRP A 67 -10.82 -19.08 -3.83
CA TRP A 67 -11.02 -17.92 -2.98
C TRP A 67 -10.74 -18.30 -1.51
N PRO A 68 -9.96 -17.53 -0.73
CA PRO A 68 -9.36 -16.22 -1.03
C PRO A 68 -7.86 -16.28 -1.37
N ILE A 69 -7.32 -17.43 -1.79
CA ILE A 69 -5.88 -17.68 -1.97
C ILE A 69 -5.29 -16.75 -3.04
N SER A 70 -5.86 -16.74 -4.25
CA SER A 70 -5.39 -15.90 -5.36
C SER A 70 -5.43 -14.40 -5.01
N VAL A 71 -6.51 -13.94 -4.39
CA VAL A 71 -6.69 -12.56 -3.94
C VAL A 71 -5.68 -12.19 -2.85
N SER A 72 -5.38 -13.10 -1.93
CA SER A 72 -4.42 -12.88 -0.86
C SER A 72 -2.99 -12.73 -1.40
N TYR A 73 -2.59 -13.58 -2.34
CA TYR A 73 -1.29 -13.45 -3.01
C TYR A 73 -1.17 -12.14 -3.80
N GLY A 74 -2.24 -11.76 -4.51
CA GLY A 74 -2.30 -10.47 -5.20
C GLY A 74 -2.15 -9.28 -4.25
N ALA A 75 -2.88 -9.28 -3.13
CA ALA A 75 -2.83 -8.22 -2.14
C ALA A 75 -1.44 -8.11 -1.46
N ILE A 76 -0.84 -9.24 -1.08
CA ILE A 76 0.51 -9.27 -0.48
C ILE A 76 1.54 -8.76 -1.49
N THR A 77 1.50 -9.22 -2.73
CA THR A 77 2.44 -8.81 -3.78
C THR A 77 2.30 -7.31 -4.07
N GLY A 78 1.06 -6.83 -4.21
CA GLY A 78 0.78 -5.41 -4.42
C GLY A 78 1.25 -4.52 -3.26
N TYR A 79 1.07 -4.98 -2.01
CA TYR A 79 1.59 -4.30 -0.83
C TYR A 79 3.12 -4.21 -0.86
N LEU A 80 3.82 -5.31 -1.13
CA LEU A 80 5.28 -5.37 -1.16
C LEU A 80 5.86 -4.44 -2.23
N VAL A 81 5.30 -4.48 -3.45
CA VAL A 81 5.70 -3.60 -4.56
C VAL A 81 5.51 -2.14 -4.17
N ALA A 82 4.34 -1.79 -3.63
CA ALA A 82 4.05 -0.42 -3.24
C ALA A 82 4.92 0.05 -2.05
N MET A 83 5.33 -0.84 -1.16
CA MET A 83 6.28 -0.54 -0.09
C MET A 83 7.67 -0.19 -0.64
N VAL A 84 8.16 -0.95 -1.61
CA VAL A 84 9.43 -0.66 -2.30
C VAL A 84 9.35 0.67 -3.06
N LEU A 85 8.27 0.89 -3.80
CA LEU A 85 8.04 2.15 -4.52
C LEU A 85 7.99 3.34 -3.58
N SER A 86 7.32 3.19 -2.43
CA SER A 86 7.20 4.26 -1.46
C SER A 86 8.52 4.59 -0.77
N LEU A 87 9.33 3.56 -0.44
CA LEU A 87 10.71 3.74 0.02
C LEU A 87 11.57 4.45 -1.03
N GLY A 88 11.48 4.04 -2.29
CA GLY A 88 12.18 4.70 -3.40
C GLY A 88 11.79 6.18 -3.53
N PHE A 89 10.49 6.48 -3.45
CA PHE A 89 9.98 7.85 -3.50
C PHE A 89 10.43 8.68 -2.30
N ALA A 90 10.38 8.12 -1.08
CA ALA A 90 10.84 8.79 0.12
C ALA A 90 12.35 9.09 0.05
N LEU A 91 13.18 8.13 -0.40
CA LEU A 91 14.62 8.33 -0.58
C LEU A 91 14.93 9.35 -1.67
N ALA A 92 14.23 9.31 -2.79
CA ALA A 92 14.40 10.29 -3.87
C ALA A 92 13.99 11.70 -3.40
N HIS A 93 12.88 11.83 -2.70
CA HIS A 93 12.42 13.09 -2.13
C HIS A 93 13.40 13.62 -1.07
N ASN A 94 13.94 12.76 -0.20
CA ASN A 94 14.91 13.17 0.82
C ASN A 94 16.25 13.62 0.21
N ARG A 95 16.66 13.04 -0.93
CA ARG A 95 17.82 13.53 -1.70
C ARG A 95 17.62 14.94 -2.26
N SER A 96 16.39 15.34 -2.57
CA SER A 96 16.08 16.69 -3.06
C SER A 96 16.27 17.78 -2.00
N TYR A 97 16.32 17.44 -0.70
CA TYR A 97 16.58 18.38 0.40
C TYR A 97 18.05 18.43 0.83
N LEU A 98 18.91 17.52 0.33
CA LEU A 98 20.35 17.64 0.51
C LEU A 98 20.86 18.66 -0.53
N PRO A 99 21.27 19.87 -0.12
CA PRO A 99 21.84 20.83 -1.05
C PRO A 99 23.07 20.21 -1.69
N LYS A 100 23.25 20.46 -3.00
CA LYS A 100 24.52 20.17 -3.69
C LYS A 100 25.65 20.68 -2.80
N ARG A 101 26.46 19.76 -2.30
CA ARG A 101 27.68 20.12 -1.58
C ARG A 101 28.66 20.48 -2.68
N ASP A 102 28.86 21.79 -2.83
CA ASP A 102 29.84 22.41 -3.72
C ASP A 102 31.25 21.86 -3.48
#